data_AF-A0AAW9CNB1-F1
#
_entry.id   AF-A0AAW9CNB1-F1
#
_cell.length_a   1.000
_cell.length_b   1.000
_cell.length_c   1.000
_cell.angle_alpha   90.00
_cell.angle_beta   90.00
_cell.angle_gamma   90.00
#
_symmetry.space_group_name_H-M   'P 1'
#
loop_
_entity.id
_entity.type
_entity.pdbx_description
1 polymer ?
#
loop_
_entity_poly.entity_id
_entity_poly.type
_entity_poly.pdbx_seq_one_letter_code
_entity_poly.pdbx_strand_id
1 'polypeptide(L)'
;EDRGGEHRWTFNGVEYPTRKLMCEARRAEYVRLLDEEGMNFTQAAHAVGVSKRTGKAWRNGRTRATGRNEKPLVDWYRSTMDKPKTLHPRYLSQEERIQIADRLRLGDSIRAIARLLGRDPGTVSREVERNRNPESGGYEPYRAQQKAADRLKRPKPRKAAEGTRLWDEIAAGLRRHWSPEQ
;
A
#
# COMPACT_ATOMS: atom_id res chain seq x y z
N GLU A 1 35.06 6.98 37.53
CA GLU A 1 35.30 8.24 36.81
C GLU A 1 34.36 8.31 35.62
N ASP A 2 33.60 9.40 35.58
CA ASP A 2 32.44 9.65 34.72
C ASP A 2 32.75 9.59 33.22
N ARG A 3 31.92 8.84 32.49
CA ARG A 3 31.74 8.98 31.04
C ARG A 3 30.33 9.49 30.73
N GLY A 4 29.96 10.61 31.34
CA GLY A 4 28.69 11.30 31.12
C GLY A 4 28.87 12.54 30.24
N GLY A 5 29.27 12.37 28.98
CA GLY A 5 29.27 13.47 28.03
C GLY A 5 27.83 13.80 27.63
N GLU A 6 27.30 14.93 28.10
CA GLU A 6 25.98 15.44 27.72
C GLU A 6 25.94 15.69 26.20
N HIS A 7 25.36 14.77 25.44
CA HIS A 7 25.13 14.97 24.01
C HIS A 7 24.06 16.05 23.80
N ARG A 8 24.50 17.29 23.60
CA ARG A 8 23.62 18.42 23.29
C ARG A 8 23.18 18.35 21.82
N TRP A 9 21.88 18.16 21.60
CA TRP A 9 21.31 18.04 20.26
C TRP A 9 21.04 19.43 19.70
N THR A 10 21.90 19.93 18.82
CA THR A 10 21.75 21.28 18.27
C THR A 10 21.54 21.27 16.75
N PHE A 11 20.69 22.19 16.28
CA PHE A 11 20.46 22.43 14.86
C PHE A 11 20.09 23.91 14.65
N ASN A 12 20.73 24.58 13.70
CA ASN A 12 20.56 26.02 13.42
C ASN A 12 20.66 26.91 14.68
N GLY A 13 21.58 26.61 15.59
CA GLY A 13 21.78 27.37 16.84
C GLY A 13 20.72 27.11 17.92
N VAL A 14 19.72 26.26 17.67
CA VAL A 14 18.70 25.87 18.65
C VAL A 14 19.09 24.55 19.31
N GLU A 15 18.98 24.50 20.64
CA GLU A 15 19.16 23.27 21.41
C GLU A 15 17.84 22.52 21.59
N TYR A 16 17.89 21.21 21.41
CA TYR A 16 16.73 20.34 21.49
C TYR A 16 16.86 19.37 22.67
N PRO A 17 15.78 19.16 23.45
CA PRO A 17 15.79 18.22 24.58
C PRO A 17 16.09 16.77 24.17
N THR A 18 15.79 16.40 22.91
CA THR A 18 16.04 15.04 22.41
C THR A 18 16.52 15.07 20.96
N ARG A 19 17.30 14.04 20.59
CA ARG A 19 17.72 13.78 19.21
C ARG A 19 16.55 13.71 18.23
N LYS A 20 15.43 13.13 18.69
CA LYS A 20 14.22 12.96 17.86
C LYS A 20 13.67 14.32 17.43
N LEU A 21 13.54 15.25 18.36
CA LEU A 21 13.04 16.61 18.11
C LEU A 21 13.98 17.40 17.18
N MET A 22 15.29 17.31 17.40
CA MET A 22 16.28 17.91 16.49
C MET A 22 16.16 17.33 15.06
N CYS A 23 16.00 16.02 14.93
CA CYS A 23 15.80 15.37 13.63
C CYS A 23 14.43 15.69 12.98
N GLU A 24 13.42 16.03 13.77
CA GLU A 24 12.13 16.55 13.28
C GLU A 24 12.29 17.97 12.74
N ALA A 25 12.99 18.85 13.47
CA ALA A 25 13.31 20.20 13.01
C ALA A 25 14.15 20.20 11.72
N ARG A 26 15.17 19.32 11.63
CA ARG A 26 15.96 19.13 10.39
C ARG A 26 15.11 18.69 9.21
N ARG A 27 14.10 17.83 9.45
CA ARG A 27 13.18 17.38 8.40
C ARG A 27 12.22 18.49 7.96
N ALA A 28 11.73 19.30 8.91
CA ALA A 28 10.88 20.44 8.59
C ALA A 28 11.62 21.47 7.72
N GLU A 29 12.85 21.82 8.09
CA GLU A 29 13.68 22.74 7.30
C GLU A 29 14.00 22.18 5.92
N TYR A 30 14.27 20.87 5.82
CA TYR A 30 14.49 20.20 4.53
C TYR A 30 13.29 20.35 3.58
N VAL A 31 12.06 20.23 4.11
CA VAL A 31 10.83 20.40 3.31
C VAL A 31 10.64 21.86 2.92
N ARG A 32 10.89 22.80 3.84
CA ARG A 32 10.82 24.25 3.57
C ARG A 32 11.72 24.65 2.39
N LEU A 33 12.96 24.20 2.38
CA LEU A 33 13.93 24.48 1.30
C LEU A 33 13.50 23.92 -0.07
N LEU A 34 12.74 22.81 -0.09
CA LEU A 34 12.22 22.24 -1.33
C LEU A 34 11.02 23.03 -1.87
N ASP A 35 10.11 23.43 -0.99
CA ASP A 35 8.83 24.03 -1.37
C ASP A 35 8.94 25.54 -1.62
N GLU A 36 9.73 26.26 -0.81
CA GLU A 36 9.82 27.74 -0.87
C GLU A 36 10.98 28.22 -1.75
N GLU A 37 12.14 27.57 -1.67
CA GLU A 37 13.37 28.01 -2.36
C GLU A 37 13.63 27.25 -3.67
N GLY A 38 12.80 26.24 -3.99
CA GLY A 38 12.92 25.43 -5.20
C GLY A 38 14.23 24.64 -5.29
N MET A 39 14.91 24.42 -4.15
CA MET A 39 16.20 23.74 -4.12
C MET A 39 16.08 22.30 -4.61
N ASN A 40 17.12 21.80 -5.27
CA ASN A 40 17.16 20.39 -5.58
C ASN A 40 17.41 19.57 -4.29
N PHE A 41 16.97 18.31 -4.30
CA PHE A 41 17.03 17.42 -3.13
C PHE A 41 18.43 17.19 -2.56
N THR A 42 19.48 17.39 -3.37
CA THR A 42 20.87 17.27 -2.93
C THR A 42 21.28 18.52 -2.18
N GLN A 43 20.94 19.70 -2.71
CA GLN A 43 21.19 21.00 -2.06
C GLN A 43 20.46 21.10 -0.71
N ALA A 44 19.16 20.76 -0.68
CA ALA A 44 18.38 20.77 0.56
C ALA A 44 18.95 19.80 1.62
N ALA A 45 19.45 18.63 1.20
CA ALA A 45 20.07 17.66 2.12
C ALA A 45 21.38 18.19 2.71
N HIS A 46 22.22 18.83 1.88
CA HIS A 46 23.45 19.47 2.34
C HIS A 46 23.16 20.63 3.30
N ALA A 47 22.16 21.47 3.00
CA ALA A 47 21.79 22.62 3.82
C ALA A 47 21.36 22.23 5.25
N VAL A 48 20.64 21.12 5.42
CA VAL A 48 20.24 20.62 6.76
C VAL A 48 21.26 19.69 7.41
N GLY A 49 22.45 19.55 6.80
CA GLY A 49 23.56 18.75 7.34
C GLY A 49 23.32 17.24 7.32
N VAL A 50 22.63 16.70 6.30
CA VAL A 50 22.42 15.26 6.13
C VAL A 50 22.92 14.75 4.78
N SER A 51 23.19 13.45 4.69
CA SER A 51 23.60 12.85 3.42
C SER A 51 22.48 12.93 2.38
N LYS A 52 22.84 13.02 1.09
CA LYS A 52 21.91 12.91 -0.05
C LYS A 52 20.99 11.69 0.06
N ARG A 53 21.51 10.55 0.54
CA ARG A 53 20.73 9.31 0.74
C ARG A 53 19.69 9.47 1.85
N THR A 54 20.04 10.16 2.93
CA THR A 54 19.13 10.50 4.03
C THR A 54 18.03 11.44 3.55
N GLY A 55 18.37 12.50 2.81
CA GLY A 55 17.39 13.42 2.22
C GLY A 55 16.44 12.70 1.25
N LYS A 56 16.98 11.84 0.37
CA LYS A 56 16.16 11.01 -0.53
C LYS A 56 15.22 10.07 0.24
N ALA A 57 15.67 9.49 1.35
CA ALA A 57 14.84 8.65 2.21
C ALA A 57 13.79 9.44 3.00
N TRP A 58 14.04 10.70 3.35
CA TRP A 58 13.04 11.58 3.96
C TRP A 58 11.93 11.94 2.98
N ARG A 59 12.28 12.22 1.72
CA ARG A 59 11.30 12.53 0.66
C ARG A 59 10.52 11.30 0.19
N ASN A 60 11.21 10.21 -0.09
CA ASN A 60 10.64 9.05 -0.79
C ASN A 60 10.31 7.87 0.13
N GLY A 61 10.53 8.02 1.44
CA GLY A 61 10.47 6.92 2.39
C GLY A 61 11.71 6.00 2.33
N ARG A 62 11.85 5.12 3.33
CA ARG A 62 12.87 4.06 3.31
C ARG A 62 12.36 2.89 2.49
N THR A 63 12.95 2.66 1.32
CA THR A 63 12.72 1.44 0.53
C THR A 63 13.28 0.23 1.27
N ARG A 64 12.43 -0.71 1.70
CA ARG A 64 12.89 -2.09 1.99
C ARG A 64 12.81 -2.89 0.69
N ALA A 65 13.91 -3.50 0.28
CA ALA A 65 13.93 -4.37 -0.89
C ALA A 65 13.36 -5.74 -0.52
N THR A 66 12.16 -6.06 -1.01
CA THR A 66 11.61 -7.43 -0.99
C THR A 66 11.50 -7.96 -2.42
N GLY A 67 12.63 -7.97 -3.13
CA GLY A 67 12.98 -8.84 -4.27
C GLY A 67 12.05 -9.03 -5.48
N ARG A 68 10.81 -8.53 -5.50
CA ARG A 68 9.81 -8.85 -6.54
C ARG A 68 8.88 -7.71 -6.98
N ASN A 69 9.02 -6.50 -6.44
CA ASN A 69 8.36 -5.30 -6.98
C ASN A 69 8.95 -4.03 -6.36
N GLU A 70 9.44 -3.11 -7.17
CA GLU A 70 9.96 -1.80 -6.77
C GLU A 70 8.86 -0.78 -6.46
N LYS A 71 7.76 -1.19 -5.81
CA LYS A 71 6.75 -0.20 -5.41
C LYS A 71 7.19 0.47 -4.10
N PRO A 72 7.28 1.81 -4.06
CA PRO A 72 7.69 2.52 -2.86
C PRO A 72 6.62 2.34 -1.79
N LEU A 73 6.98 1.67 -0.69
CA LEU A 73 6.18 1.67 0.53
C LEU A 73 6.42 3.01 1.24
N VAL A 74 5.75 4.07 0.75
CA VAL A 74 5.69 5.35 1.44
C VAL A 74 4.55 5.24 2.45
N ASP A 75 4.86 4.69 3.62
CA ASP A 75 3.99 4.80 4.78
C ASP A 75 4.40 6.06 5.56
N TRP A 76 3.42 6.76 6.11
CA TRP A 76 3.46 8.09 6.75
C TRP A 76 3.24 9.30 5.81
N TYR A 77 2.02 9.85 5.88
CA TYR A 77 1.52 11.11 5.29
C TYR A 77 1.23 11.18 3.78
N ARG A 78 0.33 10.32 3.29
CA ARG A 78 -0.53 10.71 2.16
C ARG A 78 -2.01 10.61 2.55
N SER A 79 -2.63 11.78 2.73
CA SER A 79 -4.08 11.98 2.73
C SER A 79 -4.74 11.52 1.41
N THR A 80 -3.95 11.18 0.39
CA THR A 80 -4.40 10.36 -0.73
C THR A 80 -4.05 8.89 -0.45
N MET A 81 -4.80 8.21 0.41
CA MET A 81 -4.88 6.75 0.23
C MET A 81 -5.30 6.50 -1.22
N ASP A 82 -4.69 5.52 -1.89
CA ASP A 82 -5.25 5.01 -3.14
C ASP A 82 -6.69 4.62 -2.82
N LYS A 83 -7.65 5.47 -3.20
CA LYS A 83 -9.07 5.17 -3.01
C LYS A 83 -9.26 3.80 -3.67
N PRO A 84 -9.73 2.77 -2.93
CA PRO A 84 -9.88 1.45 -3.49
C PRO A 84 -10.67 1.57 -4.79
N LYS A 85 -10.02 1.32 -5.94
CA LYS A 85 -10.68 1.52 -7.23
C LYS A 85 -11.89 0.60 -7.28
N THR A 86 -13.05 1.17 -7.57
CA THR A 86 -14.25 0.41 -7.87
C THR A 86 -14.00 -0.39 -9.15
N LEU A 87 -13.82 -1.71 -9.02
CA LEU A 87 -13.45 -2.57 -10.15
C LEU A 87 -14.53 -2.59 -11.24
N HIS A 88 -15.80 -2.72 -10.84
CA HIS A 88 -16.97 -2.68 -11.71
C HIS A 88 -18.21 -2.45 -10.83
N PRO A 89 -19.28 -1.80 -11.32
CA PRO A 89 -20.55 -1.69 -10.60
C PRO A 89 -21.14 -3.02 -10.14
N ARG A 90 -20.72 -4.16 -10.71
CA ARG A 90 -21.19 -5.49 -10.31
C ARG A 90 -20.63 -5.92 -8.95
N TYR A 91 -19.46 -5.43 -8.58
CA TYR A 91 -18.77 -5.82 -7.36
C TYR A 91 -18.97 -4.78 -6.28
N LEU A 92 -19.11 -5.23 -5.03
CA LEU A 92 -19.06 -4.33 -3.88
C LEU A 92 -17.65 -3.74 -3.75
N SER A 93 -17.59 -2.45 -3.49
CA SER A 93 -16.41 -1.69 -3.13
C SER A 93 -16.03 -1.92 -1.66
N GLN A 94 -14.83 -1.51 -1.28
CA GLN A 94 -14.41 -1.57 0.12
C GLN A 94 -15.26 -0.66 1.02
N GLU A 95 -15.65 0.51 0.51
CA GLU A 95 -16.53 1.45 1.21
C GLU A 95 -17.90 0.83 1.50
N GLU A 96 -18.53 0.21 0.50
CA GLU A 96 -19.79 -0.51 0.68
C GLU A 96 -19.66 -1.64 1.70
N ARG A 97 -18.54 -2.36 1.72
CA ARG A 97 -18.28 -3.41 2.73
C ARG A 97 -18.19 -2.83 4.14
N ILE A 98 -17.50 -1.69 4.31
CA ILE A 98 -17.41 -1.00 5.61
C ILE A 98 -18.82 -0.59 6.07
N GLN A 99 -19.61 0.00 5.17
CA GLN A 99 -21.00 0.37 5.48
C GLN A 99 -21.86 -0.83 5.85
N ILE A 100 -21.73 -1.98 5.15
CA ILE A 100 -22.41 -3.22 5.55
C ILE A 100 -22.02 -3.61 6.98
N ALA A 101 -20.74 -3.58 7.33
CA ALA A 101 -20.26 -3.94 8.66
C ALA A 101 -20.83 -3.02 9.76
N ASP A 102 -20.82 -1.71 9.54
CA ASP A 102 -21.32 -0.75 10.52
C ASP A 102 -22.84 -0.86 10.70
N ARG A 103 -23.58 -1.04 9.61
CA ARG A 103 -25.05 -1.21 9.66
C ARG A 103 -25.47 -2.51 10.32
N LEU A 104 -24.72 -3.59 10.09
CA LEU A 104 -24.93 -4.85 10.82
C LEU A 104 -24.70 -4.70 12.32
N ARG A 105 -23.68 -3.92 12.74
CA ARG A 105 -23.43 -3.62 14.16
C ARG A 105 -24.55 -2.80 14.79
N LEU A 106 -25.21 -1.94 14.01
CA LEU A 106 -26.39 -1.17 14.42
C LEU A 106 -27.68 -2.01 14.45
N GLY A 107 -27.64 -3.27 14.01
CA GLY A 107 -28.80 -4.17 13.99
C GLY A 107 -29.71 -4.03 12.76
N ASP A 108 -29.25 -3.34 11.71
CA ASP A 108 -30.05 -3.17 10.50
C ASP A 108 -30.26 -4.50 9.76
N SER A 109 -31.49 -4.72 9.28
CA SER A 109 -31.78 -5.89 8.43
C SER A 109 -31.07 -5.81 7.08
N ILE A 110 -30.76 -6.96 6.48
CA ILE A 110 -30.15 -7.05 5.14
C ILE A 110 -30.89 -6.22 4.09
N ARG A 111 -32.23 -6.19 4.14
CA ARG A 111 -33.06 -5.41 3.21
C ARG A 111 -32.93 -3.90 3.45
N ALA A 112 -32.74 -3.45 4.69
CA ALA A 112 -32.49 -2.04 4.99
C ALA A 112 -31.12 -1.60 4.48
N ILE A 113 -30.09 -2.41 4.74
CA ILE A 113 -28.72 -2.17 4.26
C ILE A 113 -28.69 -2.11 2.73
N ALA A 114 -29.34 -3.06 2.06
CA ALA A 114 -29.39 -3.11 0.61
C ALA A 114 -30.06 -1.88 -0.01
N ARG A 115 -31.17 -1.40 0.57
CA ARG A 115 -31.82 -0.15 0.13
C ARG A 115 -30.91 1.07 0.31
N LEU A 116 -30.21 1.17 1.44
CA LEU A 116 -29.27 2.27 1.70
C LEU A 116 -28.15 2.31 0.65
N LEU A 117 -27.62 1.15 0.27
CA LEU A 117 -26.52 1.04 -0.70
C LEU A 117 -26.99 1.09 -2.16
N GLY A 118 -28.30 1.10 -2.43
CA GLY A 118 -28.83 0.95 -3.79
C GLY A 118 -28.49 -0.41 -4.42
N ARG A 119 -28.44 -1.48 -3.62
CA ARG A 119 -28.07 -2.84 -4.03
C ARG A 119 -29.23 -3.82 -3.90
N ASP A 120 -29.13 -4.91 -4.64
CA ASP A 120 -30.03 -6.05 -4.46
C ASP A 120 -29.81 -6.70 -3.08
N PRO A 121 -30.87 -7.00 -2.30
CA PRO A 121 -30.77 -7.67 -1.01
C PRO A 121 -30.02 -9.00 -1.06
N GLY A 122 -30.14 -9.76 -2.15
CA GLY A 122 -29.39 -10.98 -2.37
C GLY A 122 -27.88 -10.75 -2.48
N THR A 123 -27.45 -9.59 -2.99
CA THR A 123 -26.03 -9.21 -3.04
C THR A 123 -25.45 -9.01 -1.65
N VAL A 124 -26.15 -8.27 -0.79
CA VAL A 124 -25.72 -8.04 0.59
C VAL A 124 -25.76 -9.34 1.39
N SER A 125 -26.84 -10.13 1.27
CA SER A 125 -26.95 -11.45 1.93
C SER A 125 -25.79 -12.38 1.56
N ARG A 126 -25.53 -12.57 0.26
CA ARG A 126 -24.43 -13.43 -0.22
C ARG A 126 -23.06 -12.94 0.21
N GLU A 127 -22.86 -11.63 0.31
CA GLU A 127 -21.59 -11.05 0.78
C GLU A 127 -21.37 -11.33 2.26
N VAL A 128 -22.39 -11.09 3.09
CA VAL A 128 -22.31 -11.28 4.55
C VAL A 128 -22.11 -12.76 4.87
N GLU A 129 -22.91 -13.64 4.26
CA GLU A 129 -22.81 -15.08 4.49
C GLU A 129 -21.43 -15.63 4.09
N ARG A 130 -20.94 -15.28 2.90
CA ARG A 130 -19.66 -15.78 2.39
C ARG A 130 -18.45 -15.33 3.21
N ASN A 131 -18.53 -14.15 3.83
CA ASN A 131 -17.39 -13.54 4.52
C ASN A 131 -17.61 -13.34 6.03
N ARG A 132 -18.60 -14.02 6.62
CA ARG A 132 -18.73 -14.13 8.08
C ARG A 132 -17.53 -14.89 8.63
N ASN A 133 -16.96 -14.41 9.73
CA ASN A 133 -15.91 -15.09 10.44
C ASN A 133 -16.54 -16.26 11.24
N PRO A 134 -16.12 -17.52 11.02
CA PRO A 134 -16.66 -18.66 11.75
C PRO A 134 -16.40 -18.63 13.27
N GLU A 135 -15.29 -18.01 13.69
CA GLU A 135 -14.88 -17.97 15.10
C GLU A 135 -15.57 -16.84 15.87
N SER A 136 -15.55 -15.62 15.32
CA SER A 136 -16.16 -14.46 15.97
C SER A 136 -17.64 -14.27 15.64
N GLY A 137 -18.15 -14.99 14.63
CA GLY A 137 -19.49 -14.80 14.07
C GLY A 137 -19.69 -13.45 13.37
N GLY A 138 -18.71 -12.55 13.40
CA GLY A 138 -18.82 -11.19 12.86
C GLY A 138 -18.52 -11.09 11.37
N TYR A 139 -19.01 -10.03 10.73
CA TYR A 139 -18.64 -9.68 9.36
C TYR A 139 -17.41 -8.76 9.36
N GLU A 140 -16.34 -9.16 8.66
CA GLU A 140 -15.06 -8.45 8.61
C GLU A 140 -14.82 -7.82 7.23
N PRO A 141 -15.02 -6.49 7.07
CA PRO A 141 -15.03 -5.84 5.76
C PRO A 141 -13.66 -5.86 5.06
N TYR A 142 -12.58 -5.66 5.81
CA TYR A 142 -11.22 -5.68 5.27
C TYR A 142 -10.79 -7.08 4.81
N ARG A 143 -11.15 -8.12 5.58
CA ARG A 143 -10.90 -9.51 5.19
C ARG A 143 -11.72 -9.90 3.97
N ALA A 144 -12.97 -9.46 3.89
CA ALA A 144 -13.83 -9.67 2.72
C ALA A 144 -13.24 -9.01 1.47
N GLN A 145 -12.72 -7.77 1.58
CA GLN A 145 -12.02 -7.07 0.51
C GLN A 145 -10.77 -7.84 0.06
N GLN A 146 -9.94 -8.30 1.00
CA GLN A 146 -8.73 -9.06 0.69
C GLN A 146 -9.07 -10.36 -0.05
N LYS A 147 -10.03 -11.14 0.46
CA LYS A 147 -10.52 -12.36 -0.22
C LYS A 147 -11.05 -12.06 -1.63
N ALA A 148 -11.75 -10.93 -1.82
CA ALA A 148 -12.24 -10.53 -3.14
C ALA A 148 -11.09 -10.20 -4.10
N ALA A 149 -10.08 -9.46 -3.64
CA ALA A 149 -8.88 -9.14 -4.41
C ALA A 149 -8.09 -10.40 -4.77
N ASP A 150 -7.94 -11.35 -3.84
CA ASP A 150 -7.22 -12.60 -4.07
C ASP A 150 -7.92 -13.49 -5.10
N ARG A 151 -9.26 -13.58 -5.06
CA ARG A 151 -10.04 -14.28 -6.09
C ARG A 151 -9.89 -13.65 -7.48
N LEU A 152 -9.68 -12.33 -7.54
CA LEU A 152 -9.50 -11.62 -8.80
C LEU A 152 -8.17 -11.94 -9.48
N LYS A 153 -7.14 -12.31 -8.71
CA LYS A 153 -5.79 -12.59 -9.22
C LYS A 153 -5.72 -13.74 -10.21
N ARG A 154 -6.79 -14.54 -10.36
CA ARG A 154 -6.97 -15.71 -11.25
C ARG A 154 -5.67 -16.12 -11.96
N PRO A 155 -4.74 -16.80 -11.26
CA PRO A 155 -3.53 -17.30 -11.89
C PRO A 155 -3.95 -18.47 -12.77
N LYS A 156 -4.27 -18.20 -14.04
CA LYS A 156 -4.37 -19.28 -15.02
C LYS A 156 -2.95 -19.84 -15.16
N PRO A 157 -2.73 -21.16 -15.04
CA PRO A 157 -1.45 -21.74 -15.41
C PRO A 157 -1.13 -21.29 -16.84
N ARG A 158 0.12 -20.90 -17.08
CA ARG A 158 0.55 -20.47 -18.42
C ARG A 158 0.31 -21.64 -19.36
N LYS A 159 -0.28 -21.39 -20.53
CA LYS A 159 -0.51 -22.44 -21.55
C LYS A 159 0.79 -23.14 -21.94
N ALA A 160 1.88 -22.38 -21.99
CA ALA A 160 3.24 -22.86 -22.13
C ALA A 160 3.96 -22.67 -20.80
N ALA A 161 4.07 -23.74 -20.03
CA ALA A 161 4.88 -23.84 -18.81
C ALA A 161 5.84 -25.03 -18.96
N GLU A 162 6.97 -25.00 -18.27
CA GLU A 162 7.91 -26.13 -18.24
C GLU A 162 7.18 -27.45 -17.93
N GLY A 163 7.41 -28.48 -18.75
CA GLY A 163 6.73 -29.78 -18.66
C GLY A 163 5.40 -29.88 -19.43
N THR A 164 4.96 -28.84 -20.14
CA THR A 164 3.81 -28.93 -21.06
C THR A 164 4.29 -29.21 -22.49
N ARG A 165 3.51 -29.98 -23.27
CA ARG A 165 3.84 -30.27 -24.69
C ARG A 165 4.07 -29.01 -25.51
N LEU A 166 3.26 -27.97 -25.26
CA LEU A 166 3.41 -26.67 -25.93
C LEU A 166 4.74 -25.99 -25.60
N TRP A 167 5.26 -26.13 -24.37
CA TRP A 167 6.56 -25.60 -24.01
C TRP A 167 7.70 -26.35 -24.70
N ASP A 168 7.59 -27.68 -24.82
CA ASP A 168 8.59 -28.49 -25.52
C ASP A 168 8.65 -28.16 -27.01
N GLU A 169 7.49 -27.94 -27.64
CA GLU A 169 7.36 -27.47 -29.03
C GLU A 169 8.01 -26.08 -29.21
N ILE A 170 7.67 -25.12 -28.34
CA ILE A 170 8.27 -23.78 -28.36
C ILE A 170 9.79 -23.85 -28.17
N ALA A 171 10.28 -24.62 -27.19
CA ALA A 171 11.70 -24.78 -26.92
C ALA A 171 12.44 -25.46 -28.08
N ALA A 172 11.80 -26.43 -28.76
CA ALA A 172 12.35 -27.06 -29.95
C ALA A 172 12.40 -26.09 -31.14
N GLY A 173 11.37 -25.27 -31.35
CA GLY A 173 11.35 -24.23 -32.39
C GLY A 173 12.41 -23.16 -32.15
N LEU A 174 12.57 -22.70 -30.90
CA LEU A 174 13.62 -21.74 -30.53
C LEU A 174 15.04 -22.31 -30.75
N ARG A 175 15.28 -23.59 -30.45
CA ARG A 175 16.56 -24.26 -30.76
C ARG A 175 16.84 -24.36 -32.27
N ARG A 176 15.79 -24.28 -33.09
CA ARG A 176 15.87 -24.30 -34.57
C ARG A 176 15.84 -22.90 -35.17
N HIS A 177 15.92 -21.85 -34.35
CA HIS A 177 15.86 -20.44 -34.75
C HIS A 177 14.58 -20.07 -35.53
N TRP A 178 13.47 -20.73 -35.23
CA TRP A 178 12.19 -20.40 -35.85
C TRP A 178 11.72 -19.01 -35.40
N SER A 179 11.17 -18.26 -36.36
CA SER A 179 10.53 -16.97 -36.06
C SER A 179 9.14 -17.20 -35.45
N PRO A 180 8.60 -16.25 -34.67
CA PRO A 180 7.28 -16.41 -34.03
C PRO A 180 6.08 -16.60 -34.97
N GLU A 181 6.27 -16.40 -36.28
CA GLU A 181 5.23 -16.51 -37.31
C GLU A 181 5.16 -17.90 -37.96
N GLN A 182 6.15 -18.78 -37.70
CA GLN A 182 6.26 -20.15 -38.24
C GLN A 182 5.81 -21.19 -37.22
#